data_AF-A0A1E2S3H1-F1
#
_entry.id   AF-A0A1E2S3H1-F1
#
_cell.length_a   1.000
_cell.length_b   1.000
_cell.length_c   1.000
_cell.angle_alpha   90.00
_cell.angle_beta   90.00
_cell.angle_gamma   90.00
#
_symmetry.space_group_name_H-M   'P 1'
#
loop_
_entity.id
_entity.type
_entity.pdbx_description
1 polymer ?
#
loop_
_entity_poly.entity_id
_entity_poly.type
_entity_poly.pdbx_seq_one_letter_code
_entity_poly.pdbx_strand_id
1 'polypeptide(L)'
;MGMFWVRASAGAFAAFALMSGTPAVAADQEAGQVMAQQLTERTREPESSSEGSEKKLSDSAVRVMTSYAWSIMPEQLDAGNGTMISIDKSDPAKIIIPVDDARDVIRAAMRSAYAEICDVPELGQKNFRTMMDAQERRGIWTLEQMQFINTLHMFSVSYFTGDMKITEKEGDEAADGAASKANEDDEAFNPKRPTCTPEKKQAVTEAINEYLQTVEAEQAAQPASPVPSGQVPSGQVPSGQVPMSPEAPLAQPVAPNNAGAN
;
A
#
# COMPACT_ATOMS: atom_id res chain seq x y z
N MET A 1 44.72 -45.96 -48.11
CA MET A 1 43.75 -47.05 -47.84
C MET A 1 42.51 -46.44 -47.21
N GLY A 2 41.32 -46.74 -47.74
CA GLY A 2 40.03 -46.32 -47.18
C GLY A 2 39.00 -46.00 -48.27
N MET A 3 38.30 -47.04 -48.73
CA MET A 3 37.29 -47.06 -49.80
C MET A 3 35.96 -46.34 -49.44
N PHE A 4 35.31 -45.82 -50.50
CA PHE A 4 33.87 -45.82 -50.90
C PHE A 4 32.79 -46.19 -49.84
N TRP A 5 31.62 -45.54 -49.80
CA TRP A 5 30.53 -45.70 -50.79
C TRP A 5 29.48 -44.57 -50.83
N VAL A 6 28.92 -44.39 -52.02
CA VAL A 6 27.75 -43.60 -52.43
C VAL A 6 26.47 -44.42 -52.27
N ARG A 7 25.34 -43.83 -51.83
CA ARG A 7 24.05 -43.93 -52.55
C ARG A 7 22.94 -43.02 -52.00
N ALA A 8 22.22 -42.43 -52.95
CA ALA A 8 21.02 -41.62 -52.83
C ALA A 8 19.75 -42.45 -52.58
N SER A 9 18.73 -41.78 -52.04
CA SER A 9 17.33 -42.11 -52.30
C SER A 9 16.47 -40.84 -52.29
N ALA A 10 15.77 -40.64 -53.42
CA ALA A 10 14.71 -39.67 -53.60
C ALA A 10 13.42 -40.17 -52.95
N GLY A 11 12.61 -39.24 -52.44
CA GLY A 11 11.25 -39.50 -51.98
C GLY A 11 10.47 -38.18 -51.96
N ALA A 12 9.72 -37.94 -53.04
CA ALA A 12 8.76 -36.86 -53.13
C ALA A 12 7.46 -37.28 -52.43
N PHE A 13 6.97 -36.45 -51.51
CA PHE A 13 5.54 -36.36 -51.19
C PHE A 13 5.17 -34.89 -51.05
N ALA A 14 4.35 -34.43 -52.00
CA ALA A 14 3.58 -33.21 -51.86
C ALA A 14 2.36 -33.50 -50.97
N ALA A 15 2.13 -32.67 -49.95
CA ALA A 15 0.81 -32.49 -49.37
C ALA A 15 0.70 -31.08 -48.77
N PHE A 16 -0.23 -30.33 -49.35
CA PHE A 16 -0.78 -29.07 -48.89
C PHE A 16 -1.22 -29.15 -47.42
N ALA A 17 -0.81 -28.19 -46.59
CA ALA A 17 -1.59 -27.73 -45.46
C ALA A 17 -1.32 -26.24 -45.24
N LEU A 18 -2.25 -25.43 -45.71
CA LEU A 18 -2.47 -24.06 -45.27
C LEU A 18 -2.66 -24.07 -43.74
N MET A 19 -1.74 -23.45 -43.00
CA MET A 19 -2.08 -22.83 -41.73
C MET A 19 -1.50 -21.41 -41.71
N SER A 20 -2.35 -20.49 -42.16
CA SER A 20 -2.35 -19.11 -41.69
C SER A 20 -2.55 -19.12 -40.17
N GLY A 21 -1.47 -18.85 -39.43
CA GLY A 21 -1.49 -18.71 -37.98
C GLY A 21 -0.30 -17.86 -37.57
N THR A 22 -0.42 -16.55 -37.76
CA THR A 22 0.47 -15.58 -37.11
C THR A 22 0.44 -15.82 -35.59
N PRO A 23 1.58 -16.06 -34.91
CA PRO A 23 1.58 -16.05 -33.46
C PRO A 23 1.45 -14.59 -33.00
N ALA A 24 0.24 -14.16 -32.69
CA ALA A 24 -0.03 -12.89 -32.01
C ALA A 24 0.30 -12.93 -30.51
N VAL A 25 1.05 -13.93 -30.04
CA VAL A 25 1.32 -14.18 -28.60
C VAL A 25 2.67 -13.60 -28.15
N ALA A 26 3.56 -13.22 -29.06
CA ALA A 26 4.89 -12.73 -28.69
C ALA A 26 4.93 -11.25 -28.24
N ALA A 27 4.00 -10.41 -28.69
CA ALA A 27 4.01 -8.98 -28.36
C ALA A 27 3.43 -8.67 -26.96
N ASP A 28 2.45 -9.45 -26.49
CA ASP A 28 1.82 -9.25 -25.17
C ASP A 28 2.67 -9.78 -24.02
N GLN A 29 3.50 -10.80 -24.27
CA GLN A 29 4.40 -11.37 -23.27
C GLN A 29 5.54 -10.40 -22.91
N GLU A 30 6.04 -9.64 -23.90
CA GLU A 30 7.03 -8.58 -23.67
C GLU A 30 6.42 -7.40 -22.90
N ALA A 31 5.18 -7.00 -23.18
CA ALA A 31 4.53 -5.90 -22.46
C ALA A 31 4.29 -6.21 -20.97
N GLY A 32 3.90 -7.45 -20.64
CA GLY A 32 3.73 -7.91 -19.26
C GLY A 32 5.05 -7.95 -18.48
N GLN A 33 6.11 -8.46 -19.12
CA GLN A 33 7.46 -8.48 -18.53
C GLN A 33 8.05 -7.09 -18.37
N VAL A 34 7.85 -6.17 -19.33
CA VAL A 34 8.32 -4.78 -19.24
C VAL A 34 7.61 -4.02 -18.12
N MET A 35 6.34 -4.31 -17.84
CA MET A 35 5.60 -3.67 -16.75
C MET A 35 5.95 -4.24 -15.37
N ALA A 36 6.11 -5.57 -15.25
CA ALA A 36 6.63 -6.20 -14.04
C ALA A 36 8.05 -5.71 -13.75
N GLN A 37 8.92 -5.65 -14.76
CA GLN A 37 10.25 -5.05 -14.67
C GLN A 37 10.18 -3.57 -14.29
N GLN A 38 9.28 -2.75 -14.85
CA GLN A 38 9.16 -1.34 -14.42
C GLN A 38 8.64 -1.16 -12.99
N LEU A 39 7.80 -2.07 -12.49
CA LEU A 39 7.35 -2.05 -11.09
C LEU A 39 8.44 -2.56 -10.13
N THR A 40 9.18 -3.59 -10.53
CA THR A 40 10.33 -4.18 -9.84
C THR A 40 11.55 -3.24 -9.83
N GLU A 41 11.92 -2.65 -10.96
CA GLU A 41 12.98 -1.65 -11.10
C GLU A 41 12.65 -0.37 -10.33
N ARG A 42 11.37 0.03 -10.22
CA ARG A 42 10.95 1.11 -9.31
C ARG A 42 11.06 0.75 -7.82
N THR A 43 11.31 -0.52 -7.51
CA THR A 43 11.31 -1.08 -6.16
C THR A 43 12.69 -1.53 -5.68
N ARG A 44 13.67 -1.74 -6.59
CA ARG A 44 14.95 -2.39 -6.29
C ARG A 44 16.16 -1.44 -6.38
N GLU A 45 16.65 -1.05 -5.20
CA GLU A 45 18.05 -0.65 -4.87
C GLU A 45 18.62 0.67 -5.48
N PRO A 46 19.90 1.02 -5.23
CA PRO A 46 20.37 1.86 -4.13
C PRO A 46 20.95 3.22 -4.59
N GLU A 47 21.24 4.10 -3.65
CA GLU A 47 21.78 5.45 -3.91
C GLU A 47 23.13 5.45 -4.66
N SER A 48 23.20 6.11 -5.82
CA SER A 48 24.05 7.31 -6.04
C SER A 48 24.19 7.71 -7.52
N SER A 49 23.81 8.96 -7.78
CA SER A 49 24.24 9.90 -8.82
C SER A 49 24.44 9.48 -10.30
N SER A 50 23.64 10.17 -11.12
CA SER A 50 23.90 10.77 -12.44
C SER A 50 23.56 9.96 -13.70
N GLU A 51 22.59 10.55 -14.43
CA GLU A 51 22.32 10.43 -15.86
C GLU A 51 21.78 9.09 -16.39
N GLY A 52 20.51 8.87 -16.03
CA GLY A 52 19.60 7.90 -16.64
C GLY A 52 18.34 7.87 -15.78
N SER A 53 17.47 8.88 -15.93
CA SER A 53 16.41 9.18 -14.95
C SER A 53 15.47 8.01 -14.72
N GLU A 54 15.77 7.21 -13.70
CA GLU A 54 14.79 6.48 -12.90
C GLU A 54 13.63 7.44 -12.66
N LYS A 55 12.42 7.13 -13.13
CA LYS A 55 11.23 7.97 -12.87
C LYS A 55 10.81 7.79 -11.40
N LYS A 56 11.65 8.26 -10.47
CA LYS A 56 11.27 8.56 -9.09
C LYS A 56 10.16 9.61 -9.15
N LEU A 57 9.22 9.56 -8.19
CA LEU A 57 8.24 10.65 -8.01
C LEU A 57 8.99 12.00 -8.00
N SER A 58 8.41 13.08 -8.50
CA SER A 58 9.07 14.38 -8.35
C SER A 58 9.00 14.85 -6.90
N ASP A 59 9.99 15.60 -6.42
CA ASP A 59 9.96 16.21 -5.07
C ASP A 59 8.73 17.07 -4.89
N SER A 60 8.33 17.80 -5.93
CA SER A 60 7.11 18.60 -5.94
C SER A 60 5.86 17.76 -5.69
N ALA A 61 5.74 16.61 -6.37
CA ALA A 61 4.61 15.70 -6.16
C ALA A 61 4.58 15.15 -4.72
N VAL A 62 5.74 14.73 -4.19
CA VAL A 62 5.84 14.24 -2.80
C VAL A 62 5.44 15.34 -1.81
N ARG A 63 5.92 16.57 -2.00
CA ARG A 63 5.56 17.71 -1.14
C ARG A 63 4.07 17.99 -1.17
N VAL A 64 3.43 17.97 -2.35
CA VAL A 64 1.98 18.17 -2.45
C VAL A 64 1.22 17.09 -1.67
N MET A 65 1.55 15.82 -1.86
CA MET A 65 0.89 14.73 -1.15
C MET A 65 1.11 14.80 0.37
N THR A 66 2.31 15.18 0.79
CA THR A 66 2.68 15.40 2.20
C THR A 66 1.86 16.54 2.81
N SER A 67 1.70 17.66 2.10
CA SER A 67 0.88 18.79 2.55
C SER A 67 -0.60 18.43 2.70
N TYR A 68 -1.16 17.63 1.78
CA TYR A 68 -2.53 17.14 1.92
C TYR A 68 -2.68 16.14 3.08
N ALA A 69 -1.74 15.22 3.25
CA ALA A 69 -1.74 14.32 4.40
C ALA A 69 -1.70 15.09 5.73
N TRP A 70 -0.90 16.16 5.80
CA TRP A 70 -0.82 17.04 6.97
C TRP A 70 -2.14 17.76 7.27
N SER A 71 -2.84 18.24 6.24
CA SER A 71 -4.10 18.97 6.46
C SER A 71 -5.17 18.09 7.09
N ILE A 72 -5.23 16.80 6.71
CA ILE A 72 -6.21 15.83 7.24
C ILE A 72 -5.77 15.10 8.51
N MET A 73 -4.53 15.30 8.96
CA MET A 73 -4.03 14.69 10.20
C MET A 73 -4.86 15.21 11.40
N PRO A 74 -5.35 14.32 12.27
CA PRO A 74 -6.15 14.72 13.43
C PRO A 74 -5.32 15.57 14.40
N GLU A 75 -5.98 16.41 15.20
CA GLU A 75 -5.31 17.23 16.23
C GLU A 75 -5.07 16.47 17.54
N GLN A 76 -5.66 15.29 17.70
CA GLN A 76 -5.50 14.44 18.87
C GLN A 76 -5.29 12.99 18.46
N LEU A 77 -4.39 12.31 19.16
CA LEU A 77 -4.09 10.89 19.00
C LEU A 77 -4.44 10.11 20.25
N ASP A 78 -5.07 8.96 20.08
CA ASP A 78 -5.14 7.98 21.15
C ASP A 78 -3.79 7.26 21.25
N ALA A 79 -3.14 7.38 22.42
CA ALA A 79 -1.88 6.71 22.71
C ALA A 79 -2.03 5.18 22.91
N GLY A 80 -3.23 4.62 22.75
CA GLY A 80 -3.55 3.19 22.92
C GLY A 80 -3.77 2.79 24.37
N ASN A 81 -3.59 3.72 25.31
CA ASN A 81 -3.86 3.55 26.74
C ASN A 81 -5.10 4.35 27.21
N GLY A 82 -5.89 4.89 26.26
CA GLY A 82 -7.04 5.75 26.53
C GLY A 82 -6.67 7.22 26.82
N THR A 83 -5.40 7.59 26.72
CA THR A 83 -4.94 8.98 26.84
C THR A 83 -4.89 9.63 25.47
N MET A 84 -5.52 10.80 25.34
CA MET A 84 -5.43 11.62 24.14
C MET A 84 -4.20 12.52 24.21
N ILE A 85 -3.31 12.43 23.22
CA ILE A 85 -2.15 13.31 23.03
C ILE A 85 -2.53 14.37 22.00
N SER A 86 -2.35 15.64 22.32
CA SER A 86 -2.55 16.72 21.36
C SER A 86 -1.36 16.84 20.41
N ILE A 87 -1.65 16.91 19.11
CA ILE A 87 -0.66 17.20 18.07
C ILE A 87 -0.57 18.70 17.88
N ASP A 88 0.64 19.24 18.05
CA ASP A 88 0.91 20.63 17.73
C ASP A 88 1.00 20.82 16.20
N LYS A 89 -0.09 21.30 15.60
CA LYS A 89 -0.14 21.60 14.16
C LYS A 89 0.52 22.95 13.78
N SER A 90 1.02 23.71 14.76
CA SER A 90 1.68 25.00 14.50
C SER A 90 3.13 24.87 14.01
N ASP A 91 3.76 23.71 14.25
CA ASP A 91 5.13 23.42 13.82
C ASP A 91 5.22 22.11 13.02
N PRO A 92 4.80 22.12 11.73
CA PRO A 92 4.79 20.93 10.88
C PRO A 92 6.18 20.29 10.71
N ALA A 93 7.25 21.07 10.85
CA ALA A 93 8.61 20.60 10.65
C ALA A 93 9.06 19.54 11.68
N LYS A 94 8.37 19.44 12.83
CA LYS A 94 8.61 18.39 13.83
C LYS A 94 7.97 17.05 13.48
N ILE A 95 6.90 17.06 12.68
CA ILE A 95 6.02 15.90 12.47
C ILE A 95 6.10 15.38 11.03
N ILE A 96 6.28 16.27 10.06
CA ILE A 96 6.47 15.88 8.66
C ILE A 96 7.83 15.21 8.52
N ILE A 97 7.82 13.98 8.00
CA ILE A 97 9.04 13.20 7.72
C ILE A 97 9.81 13.76 6.51
N PRO A 98 11.12 13.47 6.38
CA PRO A 98 11.91 13.87 5.21
C PRO A 98 11.30 13.39 3.88
N VAL A 99 11.59 14.14 2.81
CA VAL A 99 11.00 13.90 1.47
C VAL A 99 11.30 12.49 0.94
N ASP A 100 12.49 11.96 1.21
CA ASP A 100 12.86 10.62 0.73
C ASP A 100 12.11 9.52 1.48
N ASP A 101 11.94 9.64 2.80
CA ASP A 101 11.10 8.72 3.58
C ASP A 101 9.62 8.82 3.15
N ALA A 102 9.12 10.04 2.92
CA ALA A 102 7.76 10.25 2.41
C ALA A 102 7.54 9.58 1.04
N ARG A 103 8.56 9.62 0.18
CA ARG A 103 8.52 8.96 -1.13
C ARG A 103 8.40 7.45 -1.00
N ASP A 104 9.09 6.84 -0.04
CA ASP A 104 9.01 5.41 0.23
C ASP A 104 7.61 5.02 0.72
N VAL A 105 7.03 5.81 1.62
CA VAL A 105 5.65 5.65 2.10
C VAL A 105 4.65 5.74 0.94
N ILE A 106 4.79 6.75 0.06
CA ILE A 106 3.92 6.93 -1.12
C ILE A 106 4.08 5.75 -2.10
N ARG A 107 5.29 5.22 -2.31
CA ARG A 107 5.50 4.03 -3.15
C ARG A 107 4.82 2.79 -2.55
N ALA A 108 4.91 2.60 -1.23
CA ALA A 108 4.17 1.53 -0.56
C ALA A 108 2.66 1.72 -0.71
N ALA A 109 2.14 2.93 -0.55
CA ALA A 109 0.72 3.24 -0.75
C ALA A 109 0.25 2.96 -2.18
N MET A 110 1.06 3.31 -3.19
CA MET A 110 0.76 3.01 -4.59
C MET A 110 0.60 1.50 -4.84
N ARG A 111 1.46 0.66 -4.23
CA ARG A 111 1.31 -0.80 -4.30
C ARG A 111 0.02 -1.28 -3.63
N SER A 112 -0.31 -0.74 -2.46
CA SER A 112 -1.57 -1.05 -1.77
C SER A 112 -2.81 -0.63 -2.57
N ALA A 113 -2.79 0.54 -3.21
CA ALA A 113 -3.87 1.01 -4.08
C ALA A 113 -4.09 0.10 -5.29
N TYR A 114 -3.01 -0.32 -5.96
CA TYR A 114 -3.15 -1.26 -7.07
C TYR A 114 -3.61 -2.65 -6.63
N ALA A 115 -3.24 -3.09 -5.43
CA ALA A 115 -3.77 -4.32 -4.87
C ALA A 115 -5.29 -4.25 -4.67
N GLU A 116 -5.81 -3.10 -4.23
CA GLU A 116 -7.25 -2.87 -4.12
C GLU A 116 -7.93 -2.84 -5.50
N ILE A 117 -7.37 -2.09 -6.45
CA ILE A 117 -7.88 -2.02 -7.82
C ILE A 117 -7.91 -3.39 -8.51
N CYS A 118 -6.99 -4.29 -8.16
CA CYS A 118 -6.84 -5.63 -8.73
C CYS A 118 -7.52 -6.76 -7.95
N ASP A 119 -8.37 -6.43 -6.97
CA ASP A 119 -9.09 -7.39 -6.13
C ASP A 119 -8.14 -8.40 -5.45
N VAL A 120 -7.04 -7.89 -4.87
CA VAL A 120 -6.12 -8.61 -3.95
C VAL A 120 -5.83 -7.78 -2.69
N PRO A 121 -6.87 -7.29 -1.98
CA PRO A 121 -6.70 -6.35 -0.87
C PRO A 121 -5.89 -6.91 0.30
N GLU A 122 -5.90 -8.23 0.52
CA GLU A 122 -5.09 -8.88 1.56
C GLU A 122 -3.60 -8.65 1.34
N LEU A 123 -3.16 -8.63 0.07
CA LEU A 123 -1.79 -8.35 -0.29
C LEU A 123 -1.45 -6.87 -0.08
N GLY A 124 -2.41 -5.97 -0.35
CA GLY A 124 -2.31 -4.55 -0.04
C GLY A 124 -2.20 -4.27 1.46
N GLN A 125 -2.93 -5.01 2.30
CA GLN A 125 -2.83 -4.94 3.76
C GLN A 125 -1.48 -5.46 4.27
N LYS A 126 -1.01 -6.59 3.72
CA LYS A 126 0.31 -7.14 4.07
C LYS A 126 1.42 -6.15 3.74
N ASN A 127 1.37 -5.55 2.55
CA ASN A 127 2.30 -4.50 2.12
C ASN A 127 2.31 -3.30 3.09
N PHE A 128 1.14 -2.81 3.50
CA PHE A 128 1.03 -1.71 4.46
C PHE A 128 1.66 -2.07 5.83
N ARG A 129 1.29 -3.22 6.40
CA ARG A 129 1.84 -3.66 7.70
C ARG A 129 3.35 -3.81 7.65
N THR A 130 3.87 -4.45 6.60
CA THR A 130 5.32 -4.60 6.42
C THR A 130 6.04 -3.25 6.32
N MET A 131 5.44 -2.26 5.67
CA MET A 131 5.99 -0.90 5.64
C MET A 131 5.99 -0.26 7.04
N MET A 132 4.87 -0.32 7.76
CA MET A 132 4.77 0.24 9.11
C MET A 132 5.77 -0.43 10.07
N ASP A 133 5.83 -1.77 10.08
CA ASP A 133 6.79 -2.54 10.89
C ASP A 133 8.24 -2.19 10.55
N ALA A 134 8.53 -1.86 9.28
CA ALA A 134 9.85 -1.40 8.88
C ALA A 134 10.17 0.00 9.41
N GLN A 135 9.21 0.93 9.39
CA GLN A 135 9.39 2.26 9.97
C GLN A 135 9.57 2.18 11.49
N GLU A 136 8.78 1.37 12.19
CA GLU A 136 8.90 1.17 13.64
C GLU A 136 10.28 0.62 14.04
N ARG A 137 10.76 -0.40 13.32
CA ARG A 137 12.07 -1.02 13.62
C ARG A 137 13.26 -0.10 13.40
N ARG A 138 13.13 0.95 12.59
CA ARG A 138 14.17 2.00 12.48
C ARG A 138 14.34 2.74 13.81
N GLY A 139 13.28 2.87 14.61
CA GLY A 139 13.34 3.49 15.94
C GLY A 139 13.69 4.98 15.95
N ILE A 140 13.61 5.66 14.81
CA ILE A 140 13.95 7.08 14.65
C ILE A 140 12.71 8.00 14.64
N TRP A 141 11.52 7.43 14.54
CA TRP A 141 10.27 8.18 14.43
C TRP A 141 9.61 8.38 15.77
N THR A 142 9.09 9.59 16.02
CA THR A 142 8.19 9.84 17.15
C THR A 142 6.81 9.23 16.91
N LEU A 143 5.97 9.19 17.95
CA LEU A 143 4.59 8.72 17.82
C LEU A 143 3.79 9.56 16.82
N GLU A 144 3.97 10.88 16.85
CA GLU A 144 3.32 11.81 15.91
C GLU A 144 3.80 11.58 14.48
N GLN A 145 5.10 11.32 14.28
CA GLN A 145 5.65 11.00 12.96
C GLN A 145 5.15 9.66 12.43
N MET A 146 5.03 8.64 13.29
CA MET A 146 4.42 7.35 12.93
C MET A 146 2.96 7.50 12.53
N GLN A 147 2.21 8.36 13.23
CA GLN A 147 0.86 8.71 12.80
C GLN A 147 0.87 9.43 11.45
N PHE A 148 1.77 10.39 11.25
CA PHE A 148 1.88 11.09 9.97
C PHE A 148 2.17 10.12 8.82
N ILE A 149 3.07 9.15 9.00
CA ILE A 149 3.36 8.07 8.05
C ILE A 149 2.09 7.29 7.70
N ASN A 150 1.31 6.88 8.72
CA ASN A 150 0.05 6.18 8.52
C ASN A 150 -0.96 7.03 7.72
N THR A 151 -1.15 8.29 8.12
CA THR A 151 -2.05 9.24 7.45
C THR A 151 -1.62 9.48 5.99
N LEU A 152 -0.31 9.65 5.74
CA LEU A 152 0.24 9.81 4.40
C LEU A 152 -0.03 8.57 3.53
N HIS A 153 0.14 7.37 4.08
CA HIS A 153 -0.16 6.13 3.36
C HIS A 153 -1.65 6.04 3.01
N MET A 154 -2.55 6.22 3.98
CA MET A 154 -3.99 6.16 3.77
C MET A 154 -4.47 7.18 2.73
N PHE A 155 -4.04 8.45 2.86
CA PHE A 155 -4.32 9.49 1.87
C PHE A 155 -3.84 9.08 0.47
N SER A 156 -2.60 8.59 0.38
CA SER A 156 -2.00 8.20 -0.89
C SER A 156 -2.73 7.01 -1.53
N VAL A 157 -3.19 6.03 -0.74
CA VAL A 157 -4.02 4.93 -1.24
C VAL A 157 -5.30 5.50 -1.86
N SER A 158 -6.05 6.31 -1.11
CA SER A 158 -7.30 6.92 -1.60
C SER A 158 -7.10 7.81 -2.84
N TYR A 159 -5.97 8.52 -2.91
CA TYR A 159 -5.59 9.29 -4.09
C TYR A 159 -5.39 8.40 -5.32
N PHE A 160 -4.67 7.27 -5.18
CA PHE A 160 -4.36 6.38 -6.30
C PHE A 160 -5.49 5.44 -6.70
N THR A 161 -6.39 5.08 -5.78
CA THR A 161 -7.61 4.30 -6.11
C THR A 161 -8.64 5.15 -6.85
N GLY A 162 -8.51 6.48 -6.79
CA GLY A 162 -9.45 7.43 -7.36
C GLY A 162 -10.66 7.71 -6.46
N ASP A 163 -10.61 7.28 -5.20
CA ASP A 163 -11.71 7.48 -4.24
C ASP A 163 -11.73 8.91 -3.64
N MET A 164 -10.71 9.72 -3.93
CA MET A 164 -10.62 11.14 -3.56
C MET A 164 -10.71 12.08 -4.77
N LYS A 165 -11.70 12.98 -4.76
CA LYS A 165 -11.76 14.15 -5.65
C LYS A 165 -11.03 15.32 -4.99
N ILE A 166 -9.91 15.78 -5.58
CA ILE A 166 -9.29 17.05 -5.19
C ILE A 166 -9.99 18.15 -5.99
N THR A 167 -10.81 18.96 -5.32
CA THR A 167 -11.39 20.16 -5.92
C THR A 167 -10.47 21.34 -5.62
N GLU A 168 -9.91 21.96 -6.66
CA GLU A 168 -9.26 23.28 -6.53
C GLU A 168 -10.39 24.31 -6.40
N LYS A 169 -10.60 24.86 -5.20
CA LYS A 169 -11.33 26.13 -5.07
C LYS A 169 -10.35 27.25 -5.42
N GLU A 170 -10.58 27.93 -6.52
CA GLU A 170 -9.98 29.26 -6.75
C GLU A 170 -10.57 30.23 -5.72
N GLY A 171 -9.73 30.69 -4.80
CA GLY A 171 -10.07 31.75 -3.84
C GLY A 171 -10.40 31.24 -2.44
N ASP A 172 -9.56 31.68 -1.50
CA ASP A 172 -9.61 31.53 -0.05
C ASP A 172 -9.27 30.15 0.57
N GLU A 173 -8.24 30.24 1.41
CA GLU A 173 -7.88 29.44 2.57
C GLU A 173 -8.12 27.92 2.53
N ALA A 174 -7.02 27.18 2.65
CA ALA A 174 -7.00 25.76 2.96
C ALA A 174 -7.64 25.49 4.34
N ALA A 175 -8.97 25.47 4.39
CA ALA A 175 -9.76 25.04 5.54
C ALA A 175 -11.15 24.61 5.03
N ASP A 176 -11.26 23.34 4.69
CA ASP A 176 -12.43 22.50 5.01
C ASP A 176 -12.21 21.12 4.39
N GLY A 177 -11.72 20.19 5.22
CA GLY A 177 -11.69 18.79 4.87
C GLY A 177 -13.11 18.23 4.86
N ALA A 178 -13.54 17.64 3.74
CA ALA A 178 -14.44 16.50 3.72
C ALA A 178 -14.63 16.02 2.29
N ALA A 179 -14.56 14.69 2.13
CA ALA A 179 -15.11 13.99 0.99
C ALA A 179 -16.51 14.55 0.65
N SER A 180 -16.60 15.23 -0.48
CA SER A 180 -17.89 15.69 -0.99
C SER A 180 -18.64 14.47 -1.53
N LYS A 181 -19.82 14.20 -0.96
CA LYS A 181 -20.78 13.25 -1.56
C LYS A 181 -20.98 13.64 -3.02
N ALA A 182 -20.95 12.65 -3.90
CA ALA A 182 -21.22 12.80 -5.31
C ALA A 182 -22.59 13.48 -5.52
N ASN A 183 -22.59 14.69 -6.07
CA ASN A 183 -23.63 15.08 -7.00
C ASN A 183 -23.14 14.58 -8.37
N GLU A 184 -24.01 13.88 -9.11
CA GLU A 184 -23.70 13.21 -10.38
C GLU A 184 -23.50 14.19 -11.55
N ASP A 185 -23.62 15.51 -11.32
CA ASP A 185 -23.83 16.47 -12.40
C ASP A 185 -22.76 17.57 -12.52
N ASP A 186 -21.73 17.56 -11.68
CA ASP A 186 -20.58 18.46 -11.84
C ASP A 186 -19.41 17.70 -12.47
N GLU A 187 -18.83 18.28 -13.53
CA GLU A 187 -17.58 17.89 -14.23
C GLU A 187 -16.37 17.97 -13.27
N ALA A 188 -16.43 17.25 -12.15
CA ALA A 188 -15.30 17.00 -11.28
C ALA A 188 -14.42 15.94 -11.94
N PHE A 189 -13.10 16.17 -11.95
CA PHE A 189 -12.11 15.19 -12.37
C PHE A 189 -12.28 13.92 -11.53
N ASN A 190 -13.08 12.98 -12.03
CA ASN A 190 -13.30 11.66 -11.46
C ASN A 190 -12.39 10.71 -12.26
N PRO A 191 -11.13 10.50 -11.84
CA PRO A 191 -10.26 9.58 -12.56
C PRO A 191 -10.94 8.20 -12.55
N LYS A 192 -11.37 7.75 -13.73
CA LYS A 192 -12.03 6.45 -13.89
C LYS A 192 -11.16 5.39 -13.20
N ARG A 193 -11.73 4.68 -12.21
CA ARG A 193 -11.06 3.60 -11.48
C ARG A 193 -10.34 2.71 -12.50
N PRO A 194 -9.01 2.56 -12.43
CA PRO A 194 -8.28 1.82 -13.44
C PRO A 194 -8.80 0.38 -13.52
N THR A 195 -9.01 -0.15 -14.72
CA THR A 195 -9.38 -1.56 -14.86
C THR A 195 -8.14 -2.44 -14.70
N CYS A 196 -8.20 -3.44 -13.82
CA CYS A 196 -7.13 -4.41 -13.65
C CYS A 196 -7.32 -5.59 -14.60
N THR A 197 -6.40 -5.75 -15.55
CA THR A 197 -6.32 -6.96 -16.38
C THR A 197 -5.61 -8.08 -15.61
N PRO A 198 -5.77 -9.36 -16.00
CA PRO A 198 -5.05 -10.47 -15.36
C PRO A 198 -3.53 -10.27 -15.32
N GLU A 199 -2.95 -9.70 -16.37
CA GLU A 199 -1.53 -9.40 -16.48
C GLU A 199 -1.10 -8.33 -15.48
N LYS A 200 -1.92 -7.27 -15.31
CA LYS A 200 -1.69 -6.24 -14.29
C LYS A 200 -1.81 -6.83 -12.88
N LYS A 201 -2.78 -7.71 -12.64
CA LYS A 201 -2.96 -8.37 -11.34
C LYS A 201 -1.73 -9.20 -10.96
N GLN A 202 -1.16 -9.92 -11.93
CA GLN A 202 0.09 -10.65 -11.75
C GLN A 202 1.25 -9.69 -11.44
N ALA A 203 1.44 -8.63 -12.23
CA ALA A 203 2.52 -7.66 -12.00
C ALA A 203 2.43 -6.98 -10.62
N VAL A 204 1.22 -6.63 -10.16
CA VAL A 204 1.00 -6.07 -8.82
C VAL A 204 1.35 -7.08 -7.73
N THR A 205 0.97 -8.35 -7.94
CA THR A 205 1.25 -9.42 -6.99
C THR A 205 2.75 -9.67 -6.87
N GLU A 206 3.46 -9.72 -7.99
CA GLU A 206 4.92 -9.90 -8.04
C GLU A 206 5.63 -8.72 -7.39
N ALA A 207 5.25 -7.48 -7.74
CA ALA A 207 5.87 -6.27 -7.18
C ALA A 207 5.72 -6.16 -5.66
N ILE A 208 4.56 -6.55 -5.10
CA ILE A 208 4.38 -6.58 -3.65
C ILE A 208 5.21 -7.69 -3.03
N ASN A 209 5.17 -8.91 -3.58
CA ASN A 209 5.93 -10.03 -3.03
C ASN A 209 7.44 -9.77 -3.02
N GLU A 210 7.98 -9.13 -4.06
CA GLU A 210 9.38 -8.71 -4.09
C GLU A 210 9.70 -7.67 -3.02
N TYR A 211 8.84 -6.66 -2.84
CA TYR A 211 9.02 -5.70 -1.75
C TYR A 211 9.03 -6.38 -0.38
N LEU A 212 8.08 -7.30 -0.14
CA LEU A 212 8.01 -8.05 1.11
C LEU A 212 9.29 -8.87 1.36
N GLN A 213 9.80 -9.55 0.33
CA GLN A 213 11.05 -10.32 0.43
C GLN A 213 12.27 -9.43 0.66
N THR A 214 12.32 -8.27 0.00
CA THR A 214 13.40 -7.30 0.16
C THR A 214 13.45 -6.79 1.59
N VAL A 215 12.29 -6.34 2.10
CA VAL A 215 12.20 -5.89 3.49
C VAL A 215 12.59 -7.02 4.43
N GLU A 216 12.03 -8.23 4.27
CA GLU A 216 12.35 -9.40 5.11
C GLU A 216 13.86 -9.70 5.16
N ALA A 217 14.54 -9.65 4.01
CA ALA A 217 15.98 -9.84 3.92
C ALA A 217 16.76 -8.73 4.65
N GLU A 218 16.35 -7.47 4.50
CA GLU A 218 16.93 -6.34 5.24
C GLU A 218 16.69 -6.48 6.75
N GLN A 219 15.51 -6.95 7.17
CA GLN A 219 15.19 -7.21 8.58
C GLN A 219 16.09 -8.29 9.17
N ALA A 220 16.32 -9.37 8.41
CA ALA A 220 17.15 -10.50 8.83
C ALA A 220 18.65 -10.15 8.88
N ALA A 221 19.10 -9.19 8.07
CA ALA A 221 20.48 -8.75 8.02
C ALA A 221 20.84 -7.73 9.11
N GLN A 222 19.86 -7.04 9.70
CA GLN A 222 20.13 -6.08 10.78
C GLN A 222 20.38 -6.80 12.11
N PRO A 223 21.48 -6.52 12.83
CA PRO A 223 21.67 -7.03 14.18
C PRO A 223 20.55 -6.46 15.05
N ALA A 224 19.97 -7.29 15.92
CA ALA A 224 18.94 -6.86 16.86
C ALA A 224 19.44 -5.65 17.66
N SER A 225 18.99 -4.45 17.30
CA SER A 225 19.28 -3.24 18.09
C SER A 225 18.75 -3.50 19.50
N PRO A 226 19.55 -3.20 20.55
CA PRO A 226 19.11 -3.44 21.92
C PRO A 226 17.88 -2.58 22.16
N VAL A 227 16.75 -3.23 22.46
CA VAL A 227 15.59 -2.60 23.09
C VAL A 227 16.13 -1.78 24.26
N PRO A 228 15.84 -0.46 24.36
CA PRO A 228 16.25 0.33 25.51
C PRO A 228 15.74 -0.35 26.77
N SER A 229 16.66 -0.97 27.52
CA SER A 229 16.41 -1.51 28.84
C SER A 229 16.25 -0.33 29.79
N GLY A 230 15.05 0.22 29.82
CA GLY A 230 14.69 1.37 30.64
C GLY A 230 13.31 1.17 31.26
N GLN A 231 13.31 0.54 32.43
CA GLN A 231 12.22 0.49 33.42
C GLN A 231 10.99 -0.36 33.08
N VAL A 232 11.10 -1.67 33.37
CA VAL A 232 9.99 -2.39 34.02
C VAL A 232 10.46 -2.69 35.46
N PRO A 233 9.83 -2.13 36.50
CA PRO A 233 10.13 -2.51 37.87
C PRO A 233 9.88 -4.01 38.04
N SER A 234 10.94 -4.75 38.35
CA SER A 234 10.85 -6.12 38.84
C SER A 234 10.07 -6.14 40.14
N GLY A 235 8.92 -6.81 40.16
CA GLY A 235 8.29 -7.23 41.41
C GLY A 235 6.77 -7.26 41.39
N GLN A 236 6.18 -8.24 40.71
CA GLN A 236 5.17 -9.14 41.29
C GLN A 236 4.60 -10.06 40.21
N VAL A 237 4.90 -11.36 40.35
CA VAL A 237 4.09 -12.42 39.76
C VAL A 237 3.21 -12.94 40.90
N PRO A 238 1.88 -12.88 40.78
CA PRO A 238 1.04 -13.83 41.47
C PRO A 238 0.59 -14.90 40.48
N SER A 239 1.05 -16.12 40.72
CA SER A 239 0.50 -17.33 40.15
C SER A 239 -1.01 -17.42 40.40
N GLY A 240 -1.73 -17.80 39.36
CA GLY A 240 -2.89 -18.68 39.46
C GLY A 240 -4.13 -18.13 40.15
N GLN A 241 -5.07 -17.61 39.36
CA GLN A 241 -6.50 -17.90 39.55
C GLN A 241 -7.24 -17.61 38.26
N VAL A 242 -7.84 -18.65 37.69
CA VAL A 242 -8.90 -18.57 36.69
C VAL A 242 -10.21 -18.56 37.48
N PRO A 243 -11.00 -17.48 37.48
CA PRO A 243 -12.41 -17.56 37.81
C PRO A 243 -13.22 -17.74 36.52
N MET A 244 -14.00 -18.82 36.52
CA MET A 244 -15.06 -19.09 35.56
C MET A 244 -16.09 -17.94 35.54
N SER A 245 -16.74 -17.81 34.37
CA SER A 245 -17.86 -16.91 34.06
C SER A 245 -18.91 -16.76 35.14
N PRO A 246 -19.71 -15.68 35.04
CA PRO A 246 -21.16 -15.86 35.07
C PRO A 246 -21.85 -15.37 33.80
N GLU A 247 -22.60 -16.32 33.25
CA GLU A 247 -23.79 -16.23 32.41
C GLU A 247 -24.55 -14.89 32.45
N ALA A 248 -24.77 -14.29 31.28
CA ALA A 248 -25.65 -13.15 31.10
C ALA A 248 -27.13 -13.61 31.05
N PRO A 249 -28.06 -13.01 31.82
CA PRO A 249 -29.46 -13.35 31.73
C PRO A 249 -30.12 -12.74 30.49
N LEU A 250 -30.85 -13.59 29.76
CA LEU A 250 -31.74 -13.26 28.65
C LEU A 250 -32.81 -12.24 29.08
N ALA A 251 -32.87 -11.12 28.38
CA ALA A 251 -33.95 -10.14 28.50
C ALA A 251 -35.28 -10.75 28.01
N GLN A 252 -36.30 -10.71 28.87
CA GLN A 252 -37.67 -11.10 28.54
C GLN A 252 -38.38 -9.98 27.74
N PRO A 253 -39.25 -10.31 26.77
CA PRO A 253 -40.05 -9.32 26.05
C PRO A 253 -41.23 -8.83 26.91
N VAL A 254 -41.37 -7.51 27.02
CA VAL A 254 -42.50 -6.84 27.68
C VAL A 254 -43.72 -6.88 26.76
N ALA A 255 -44.83 -7.43 27.27
CA ALA A 255 -46.14 -7.45 26.61
C ALA A 255 -46.85 -6.09 26.69
N PRO A 256 -47.74 -5.76 25.73
CA PRO A 256 -48.44 -4.47 25.69
C PRO A 256 -49.62 -4.43 26.66
N ASN A 257 -49.66 -3.41 27.53
CA ASN A 257 -50.85 -3.09 28.32
C ASN A 257 -51.79 -2.18 27.55
N ASN A 258 -53.04 -2.65 27.45
CA ASN A 258 -54.17 -1.97 26.85
C ASN A 258 -55.19 -1.69 27.97
N ALA A 259 -55.43 -0.41 28.27
CA ALA A 259 -56.54 0.15 29.03
C ALA A 259 -56.41 1.68 28.89
N GLY A 260 -57.36 2.50 28.44
CA GLY A 260 -58.80 2.37 28.47
C GLY A 260 -59.39 3.48 29.36
N ALA A 261 -60.01 4.48 28.73
CA ALA A 261 -61.00 5.44 29.26
C ALA A 261 -60.56 6.53 30.28
N ASN A 262 -60.63 7.80 29.84
CA ASN A 262 -61.72 8.73 30.19
C ASN A 262 -61.76 9.90 29.22
#